data_AF-A0ABC9TY32-F1
#
_entry.id   AF-A0ABC9TY32-F1
#
_cell.length_a   1.000
_cell.length_b   1.000
_cell.length_c   1.000
_cell.angle_alpha   90.00
_cell.angle_beta   90.00
_cell.angle_gamma   90.00
#
_symmetry.space_group_name_H-M   'P 1'
#
loop_
_entity.id
_entity.type
_entity.pdbx_description
1 polymer ?
#
loop_
_entity_poly.entity_id
_entity_poly.type
_entity_poly.pdbx_seq_one_letter_code
_entity_poly.pdbx_strand_id
1 'polypeptide(L)'
;MSALVLFGSFFVLLLLTVPIGYAIGISSLIAIYYYSDIPLIIIAQKAITGVDSFPLLAIPFFMLAGNLMSSGGIAKRLVNFFDSLIGHVTGGLGMVTIIVCMFFAAISGSAVATVSAVGAFMIPEMVSHGYNKPFSAALTAAAGTIGVIIPPSIPFVIYGVVSGTSITDLFTAGFLPGIMMGIALMVVCYFVSKKNGYRGKEKASTPAEIWKTFKDAFWAILSPVIILGGIYSGFFTPTEAAVISVVYSFIIGVFVYKELDIKGAYQSFKDAIVVNGATTFMVGFSTVFAAFLTMAQIPNMIAQGILGLTGNAILILLIINIFLLIVGMFVDNIPATIILTPILLPICTGIGMHPVTFGIMLTMNLAIGFCSPPYGINLFVSSSISKVSIEELTRKILKPLLALIVVLLLITYIPAFTMIFLNK
;
A
#
# COMPACT_ATOMS: atom_id res chain seq x y z
N MET A 1 -15.25 -31.44 1.85
CA MET A 1 -15.43 -31.33 3.32
C MET A 1 -14.29 -30.56 3.97
N SER A 2 -13.03 -30.89 3.68
CA SER A 2 -11.83 -30.15 4.13
C SER A 2 -11.91 -28.63 3.91
N ALA A 3 -12.28 -28.18 2.71
CA ALA A 3 -12.46 -26.76 2.39
C ALA A 3 -13.53 -26.09 3.26
N LEU A 4 -14.64 -26.78 3.52
CA LEU A 4 -15.77 -26.25 4.29
C LEU A 4 -15.39 -26.10 5.77
N VAL A 5 -14.64 -27.04 6.32
CA VAL A 5 -14.12 -26.93 7.70
C VAL A 5 -13.04 -25.86 7.81
N LEU A 6 -12.11 -25.78 6.85
CA LEU A 6 -11.09 -24.74 6.81
C LEU A 6 -11.71 -23.34 6.76
N PHE A 7 -12.51 -23.05 5.73
CA PHE A 7 -13.13 -21.73 5.56
C PHE A 7 -14.22 -21.48 6.60
N GLY A 8 -15.01 -22.48 6.95
CA GLY A 8 -16.07 -22.34 7.96
C GLY A 8 -15.51 -21.98 9.33
N SER A 9 -14.49 -22.70 9.81
CA SER A 9 -13.84 -22.36 11.08
C SER A 9 -13.12 -21.01 11.00
N PHE A 10 -12.46 -20.69 9.89
CA PHE A 10 -11.83 -19.38 9.68
C PHE A 10 -12.84 -18.24 9.78
N PHE A 11 -13.95 -18.30 9.04
CA PHE A 11 -14.98 -17.25 9.08
C PHE A 11 -15.67 -17.15 10.43
N VAL A 12 -15.93 -18.27 11.11
CA VAL A 12 -16.47 -18.26 12.48
C VAL A 12 -15.52 -17.55 13.44
N LEU A 13 -14.22 -17.83 13.37
CA LEU A 13 -13.21 -17.15 14.21
C LEU A 13 -13.14 -15.64 13.92
N LEU A 14 -13.25 -15.24 12.64
CA LEU A 14 -13.33 -13.83 12.27
C LEU A 14 -14.59 -13.15 12.82
N LEU A 15 -15.75 -13.83 12.77
CA LEU A 15 -17.01 -13.32 13.35
C LEU A 15 -16.91 -13.17 14.88
N LEU A 16 -16.13 -14.04 15.53
CA LEU A 16 -15.80 -13.94 16.95
C LEU A 16 -14.68 -12.92 17.23
N THR A 17 -14.29 -12.09 16.25
CA THR A 17 -13.24 -11.06 16.37
C THR A 17 -11.86 -11.58 16.79
N VAL A 18 -11.58 -12.85 16.52
CA VAL A 18 -10.25 -13.44 16.73
C VAL A 18 -9.26 -12.79 15.74
N PRO A 19 -8.06 -12.35 16.18
CA PRO A 19 -7.12 -11.69 15.28
C PRO A 19 -6.72 -12.63 14.13
N ILE A 20 -6.59 -12.06 12.93
CA ILE A 20 -6.53 -12.80 11.66
C ILE A 20 -5.44 -13.88 11.66
N GLY A 21 -4.24 -13.59 12.19
CA GLY A 21 -3.16 -14.58 12.27
C GLY A 21 -3.54 -15.83 13.06
N TYR A 22 -4.24 -15.67 14.20
CA TYR A 22 -4.75 -16.81 14.97
C TYR A 22 -5.89 -17.52 14.22
N ALA A 23 -6.79 -16.78 13.56
CA ALA A 23 -7.86 -17.39 12.77
C ALA A 23 -7.31 -18.29 11.66
N ILE A 24 -6.26 -17.86 10.94
CA ILE A 24 -5.56 -18.65 9.92
C ILE A 24 -4.90 -19.89 10.55
N GLY A 25 -4.17 -19.72 11.64
CA GLY A 25 -3.46 -20.83 12.29
C GLY A 25 -4.39 -21.90 12.86
N ILE A 26 -5.42 -21.47 13.59
CA ILE A 26 -6.40 -22.37 14.22
C ILE A 26 -7.23 -23.08 13.17
N SER A 27 -7.72 -22.37 12.14
CA SER A 27 -8.48 -23.02 11.06
C SER A 27 -7.65 -24.04 10.29
N SER A 28 -6.37 -23.73 10.01
CA SER A 28 -5.44 -24.69 9.40
C SER A 28 -5.21 -25.90 10.29
N LEU A 29 -5.05 -25.70 11.60
CA LEU A 29 -4.85 -26.78 12.56
C LEU A 29 -6.08 -27.69 12.65
N ILE A 30 -7.29 -27.12 12.72
CA ILE A 30 -8.54 -27.89 12.71
C ILE A 30 -8.64 -28.70 11.42
N ALA A 31 -8.38 -28.08 10.26
CA ALA A 31 -8.50 -28.75 8.97
C ALA A 31 -7.48 -29.88 8.80
N ILE A 32 -6.22 -29.66 9.22
CA ILE A 32 -5.17 -30.69 9.18
C ILE A 32 -5.53 -31.84 10.13
N TYR A 33 -5.92 -31.54 11.37
CA TYR A 33 -6.22 -32.55 12.38
C TYR A 33 -7.36 -33.51 11.95
N TYR A 34 -8.41 -32.99 11.30
CA TYR A 34 -9.56 -33.80 10.92
C TYR A 34 -9.52 -34.38 9.50
N TYR A 35 -8.74 -33.79 8.58
CA TYR A 35 -8.79 -34.13 7.14
C TYR A 35 -7.42 -34.40 6.52
N SER A 36 -6.37 -34.56 7.32
CA SER A 36 -5.04 -34.90 6.82
C SER A 36 -4.29 -35.81 7.79
N ASP A 37 -3.50 -36.72 7.23
CA ASP A 37 -2.55 -37.55 7.99
C ASP A 37 -1.21 -36.82 8.26
N ILE A 38 -1.14 -35.50 7.97
CA ILE A 38 0.05 -34.70 8.22
C ILE A 38 0.31 -34.60 9.73
N PRO A 39 1.53 -34.96 10.19
CA PRO A 39 1.92 -34.73 11.58
C PRO A 39 1.78 -33.25 11.94
N LEU A 40 1.09 -32.95 13.05
CA LEU A 40 0.86 -31.55 13.49
C LEU A 40 2.17 -30.76 13.69
N ILE A 41 3.29 -31.43 13.96
CA ILE A 41 4.61 -30.79 14.05
C ILE A 41 5.03 -30.09 12.74
N ILE A 42 4.52 -30.54 11.59
CA ILE A 42 4.76 -29.89 10.30
C ILE A 42 4.18 -28.48 10.28
N ILE A 43 3.11 -28.20 11.03
CA ILE A 43 2.55 -26.85 11.19
C ILE A 43 3.60 -25.92 11.83
N ALA A 44 4.19 -26.34 12.95
CA ALA A 44 5.23 -25.55 13.63
C ALA A 44 6.48 -25.38 12.76
N GLN A 45 6.93 -26.44 12.08
CA GLN A 45 8.08 -26.36 11.16
C GLN A 45 7.81 -25.40 10.00
N LYS A 46 6.65 -25.52 9.32
CA LYS A 46 6.27 -24.65 8.20
C LYS A 46 6.09 -23.20 8.63
N ALA A 47 5.56 -22.97 9.84
CA ALA A 47 5.45 -21.62 10.39
C ALA A 47 6.83 -20.98 10.62
N ILE A 48 7.77 -21.71 11.23
CA ILE A 48 9.15 -21.22 11.45
C ILE A 48 9.85 -20.99 10.11
N THR A 49 9.83 -21.95 9.18
CA THR A 49 10.47 -21.78 7.88
C THR A 49 9.82 -20.69 7.03
N GLY A 50 8.53 -20.42 7.25
CA GLY A 50 7.80 -19.38 6.53
C GLY A 50 8.20 -17.97 6.94
N VAL A 51 8.58 -17.79 8.21
CA VAL A 51 9.08 -16.50 8.72
C VAL A 51 10.58 -16.32 8.53
N ASP A 52 11.32 -17.40 8.33
CA ASP A 52 12.76 -17.38 8.04
C ASP A 52 13.04 -16.97 6.58
N SER A 53 12.71 -15.72 6.26
CA SER A 53 12.80 -15.16 4.92
C SER A 53 13.52 -13.81 4.98
N PHE A 54 14.73 -13.74 4.42
CA PHE A 54 15.54 -12.52 4.39
C PHE A 54 14.78 -11.29 3.84
N PRO A 55 13.93 -11.41 2.80
CA PRO A 55 13.11 -10.29 2.36
C PRO A 55 12.12 -9.74 3.39
N LEU A 56 11.62 -10.53 4.33
CA LEU A 56 10.68 -10.04 5.35
C LEU A 56 11.32 -8.99 6.28
N LEU A 57 12.65 -9.02 6.44
CA LEU A 57 13.38 -8.00 7.19
C LEU A 57 13.23 -6.60 6.58
N ALA A 58 12.97 -6.49 5.27
CA ALA A 58 12.77 -5.20 4.62
C ALA A 58 11.54 -4.45 5.19
N ILE A 59 10.51 -5.18 5.65
CA ILE A 59 9.25 -4.60 6.14
C ILE A 59 9.47 -3.71 7.38
N PRO A 60 10.01 -4.21 8.50
CA PRO A 60 10.25 -3.37 9.67
C PRO A 60 11.23 -2.23 9.38
N PHE A 61 12.21 -2.43 8.51
CA PHE A 61 13.18 -1.38 8.17
C PHE A 61 12.55 -0.27 7.31
N PHE A 62 11.75 -0.58 6.28
CA PHE A 62 11.05 0.45 5.51
C PHE A 62 10.02 1.19 6.36
N MET A 63 9.31 0.48 7.25
CA MET A 63 8.42 1.12 8.21
C MET A 63 9.15 2.05 9.17
N LEU A 64 10.26 1.57 9.75
CA LEU A 64 11.08 2.36 10.65
C LEU A 64 11.63 3.61 9.94
N ALA A 65 12.12 3.47 8.71
CA ALA A 65 12.57 4.60 7.90
C ALA A 65 11.43 5.61 7.68
N GLY A 66 10.26 5.15 7.23
CA GLY A 66 9.07 6.01 7.05
C GLY A 66 8.68 6.77 8.31
N ASN A 67 8.68 6.10 9.47
CA ASN A 67 8.35 6.71 10.76
C ASN A 67 9.40 7.74 11.22
N LEU A 68 10.69 7.42 11.08
CA LEU A 68 11.79 8.34 11.38
C LEU A 68 11.73 9.56 10.47
N MET A 69 11.40 9.39 9.19
CA MET A 69 11.28 10.48 8.23
C MET A 69 10.05 11.37 8.48
N SER A 70 8.93 10.76 8.86
CA SER A 70 7.73 11.50 9.29
C SER A 70 8.05 12.42 10.47
N SER A 71 8.78 11.90 11.46
CA SER A 71 9.15 12.63 12.67
C SER A 71 10.32 13.60 12.44
N GLY A 72 11.15 13.36 11.42
CA GLY A 72 12.31 14.18 11.06
C GLY A 72 12.00 15.38 10.17
N GLY A 73 10.72 15.68 9.93
CA GLY A 73 10.31 16.91 9.25
C GLY A 73 10.30 16.88 7.73
N ILE A 74 10.62 15.74 7.10
CA ILE A 74 10.78 15.61 5.64
C ILE A 74 9.52 16.04 4.88
N ALA A 75 8.34 15.62 5.34
CA ALA A 75 7.08 15.95 4.69
C ALA A 75 6.90 17.46 4.50
N LYS A 76 7.21 18.26 5.52
CA LYS A 76 7.13 19.73 5.46
C LYS A 76 8.04 20.34 4.38
N ARG A 77 9.26 19.81 4.21
CA ARG A 77 10.22 20.32 3.21
C ARG A 77 9.76 19.97 1.80
N LEU A 78 9.29 18.75 1.59
CA LEU A 78 8.72 18.32 0.31
C LEU A 78 7.52 19.18 -0.06
N VAL A 79 6.60 19.44 0.88
CA VAL A 79 5.46 20.32 0.65
C VAL A 79 5.92 21.70 0.21
N ASN A 80 6.81 22.35 0.97
CA ASN A 80 7.28 23.69 0.66
C ASN A 80 7.94 23.79 -0.72
N PHE A 81 8.68 22.75 -1.12
CA PHE A 81 9.31 22.69 -2.44
C PHE A 81 8.29 22.50 -3.57
N PHE A 82 7.40 21.52 -3.47
CA PHE A 82 6.41 21.32 -4.54
C PHE A 82 5.40 22.45 -4.61
N ASP A 83 5.08 23.08 -3.49
CA ASP A 83 4.25 24.28 -3.44
C ASP A 83 4.93 25.48 -4.11
N SER A 84 6.26 25.65 -4.01
CA SER A 84 6.96 26.71 -4.75
C SER A 84 6.94 26.47 -6.27
N LEU A 85 6.93 25.21 -6.72
CA LEU A 85 6.88 24.86 -8.13
C LEU A 85 5.49 25.02 -8.75
N ILE A 86 4.47 24.44 -8.12
CA ILE A 86 3.13 24.29 -8.72
C ILE A 86 2.01 24.86 -7.87
N GLY A 87 2.29 25.44 -6.70
CA GLY A 87 1.27 25.99 -5.80
C GLY A 87 0.44 27.12 -6.39
N HIS A 88 0.93 27.80 -7.42
CA HIS A 88 0.23 28.87 -8.14
C HIS A 88 -0.83 28.38 -9.14
N VAL A 89 -0.82 27.09 -9.51
CA VAL A 89 -1.78 26.55 -10.47
C VAL A 89 -3.15 26.32 -9.85
N THR A 90 -4.20 26.20 -10.67
CA THR A 90 -5.54 25.87 -10.18
C THR A 90 -5.53 24.49 -9.51
N GLY A 91 -5.95 24.42 -8.24
CA GLY A 91 -5.85 23.19 -7.46
C GLY A 91 -4.44 22.88 -6.92
N GLY A 92 -3.51 23.84 -6.95
CA GLY A 92 -2.10 23.65 -6.66
C GLY A 92 -1.81 22.90 -5.35
N LEU A 93 -2.38 23.33 -4.22
CA LEU A 93 -2.18 22.65 -2.93
C LEU A 93 -2.70 21.20 -2.92
N GLY A 94 -3.79 20.91 -3.64
CA GLY A 94 -4.27 19.54 -3.81
C GLY A 94 -3.32 18.69 -4.66
N MET A 95 -2.73 19.26 -5.72
CA MET A 95 -1.70 18.59 -6.52
C MET A 95 -0.43 18.36 -5.71
N VAL A 96 0.02 19.35 -4.92
CA VAL A 96 1.14 19.23 -3.99
C VAL A 96 0.89 18.09 -3.00
N THR A 97 -0.32 17.98 -2.46
CA THR A 97 -0.70 16.86 -1.57
C THR A 97 -0.48 15.51 -2.26
N ILE A 98 -0.93 15.36 -3.51
CA ILE A 98 -0.77 14.12 -4.27
C ILE A 98 0.71 13.82 -4.52
N ILE A 99 1.48 14.80 -4.98
CA ILE A 99 2.92 14.62 -5.26
C ILE A 99 3.68 14.28 -3.99
N VAL A 100 3.40 14.95 -2.87
CA VAL A 100 4.03 14.65 -1.59
C VAL A 100 3.65 13.25 -1.11
N CYS A 101 2.39 12.83 -1.28
CA CYS A 101 2.01 11.43 -1.03
C CYS A 101 2.79 10.44 -1.91
N MET A 102 3.06 10.77 -3.18
CA MET A 102 3.86 9.92 -4.08
C MET A 102 5.32 9.82 -3.62
N PHE A 103 5.93 10.93 -3.20
CA PHE A 103 7.30 10.93 -2.67
C PHE A 103 7.39 10.21 -1.33
N PHE A 104 6.40 10.40 -0.46
CA PHE A 104 6.33 9.74 0.84
C PHE A 104 6.00 8.24 0.73
N ALA A 105 5.27 7.85 -0.31
CA ALA A 105 5.07 6.45 -0.68
C ALA A 105 6.41 5.75 -0.96
N ALA A 106 7.29 6.41 -1.71
CA ALA A 106 8.64 5.94 -2.04
C ALA A 106 9.61 5.88 -0.84
N ILE A 107 9.10 6.06 0.37
CA ILE A 107 9.85 5.99 1.62
C ILE A 107 9.17 5.01 2.56
N SER A 108 7.86 5.23 2.83
CA SER A 108 7.13 4.52 3.88
C SER A 108 6.59 3.15 3.47
N GLY A 109 6.26 2.97 2.18
CA GLY A 109 5.59 1.75 1.70
C GLY A 109 4.24 1.46 2.37
N SER A 110 3.61 2.44 3.02
CA SER A 110 2.38 2.31 3.80
C SER A 110 1.38 3.43 3.51
N ALA A 111 0.16 3.03 3.16
CA ALA A 111 -0.92 3.95 2.82
C ALA A 111 -1.40 4.73 4.03
N VAL A 112 -1.61 4.05 5.16
CA VAL A 112 -2.09 4.66 6.41
C VAL A 112 -1.06 5.65 6.96
N ALA A 113 0.23 5.30 6.94
CA ALA A 113 1.31 6.20 7.34
C ALA A 113 1.40 7.43 6.43
N THR A 114 1.18 7.24 5.13
CA THR A 114 1.16 8.36 4.17
C THR A 114 0.00 9.32 4.46
N VAL A 115 -1.22 8.81 4.69
CA VAL A 115 -2.37 9.65 5.03
C VAL A 115 -2.15 10.38 6.35
N SER A 116 -1.61 9.70 7.37
CA SER A 116 -1.39 10.32 8.67
C SER A 116 -0.33 11.42 8.63
N ALA A 117 0.83 11.14 8.01
CA ALA A 117 1.93 12.08 7.94
C ALA A 117 1.61 13.30 7.05
N VAL A 118 1.15 13.05 5.82
CA VAL A 118 0.88 14.13 4.84
C VAL A 118 -0.41 14.87 5.19
N GLY A 119 -1.44 14.13 5.60
CA GLY A 119 -2.75 14.71 5.91
C GLY A 119 -2.75 15.63 7.11
N ALA A 120 -1.95 15.33 8.14
CA ALA A 120 -1.83 16.19 9.33
C ALA A 120 -1.35 17.62 8.98
N PHE A 121 -0.56 17.76 7.92
CA PHE A 121 -0.06 19.05 7.45
C PHE A 121 -0.93 19.63 6.33
N MET A 122 -1.25 18.83 5.31
CA MET A 122 -1.89 19.33 4.09
C MET A 122 -3.38 19.62 4.24
N ILE A 123 -4.12 18.88 5.08
CA ILE A 123 -5.56 19.13 5.23
C ILE A 123 -5.80 20.52 5.84
N PRO A 124 -5.15 20.92 6.95
CA PRO A 124 -5.25 22.29 7.46
C PRO A 124 -4.81 23.36 6.45
N GLU A 125 -3.71 23.12 5.73
CA GLU A 125 -3.15 24.07 4.75
C GLU A 125 -4.09 24.30 3.55
N MET A 126 -4.70 23.24 3.03
CA MET A 126 -5.70 23.39 1.97
C MET A 126 -6.91 24.19 2.47
N VAL A 127 -7.35 23.95 3.72
CA VAL A 127 -8.52 24.63 4.30
C VAL A 127 -8.24 26.11 4.56
N SER A 128 -7.05 26.48 5.05
CA SER A 128 -6.68 27.89 5.24
C SER A 128 -6.65 28.66 3.91
N HIS A 129 -6.40 27.97 2.80
CA HIS A 129 -6.47 28.50 1.43
C HIS A 129 -7.85 28.34 0.75
N GLY A 130 -8.90 28.06 1.52
CA GLY A 130 -10.28 28.09 1.03
C GLY A 130 -10.77 26.80 0.36
N TYR A 131 -10.03 25.69 0.44
CA TYR A 131 -10.54 24.40 -0.02
C TYR A 131 -11.62 23.89 0.94
N ASN A 132 -12.63 23.23 0.38
CA ASN A 132 -13.62 22.54 1.20
C ASN A 132 -12.96 21.41 2.00
N LYS A 133 -13.09 21.48 3.32
CA LYS A 133 -12.46 20.54 4.26
C LYS A 133 -12.76 19.06 3.99
N PRO A 134 -14.02 18.63 3.73
CA PRO A 134 -14.30 17.26 3.27
C PRO A 134 -13.59 16.85 1.98
N PHE A 135 -13.46 17.77 1.01
CA PHE A 135 -12.72 17.47 -0.23
C PHE A 135 -11.22 17.31 0.04
N SER A 136 -10.60 18.18 0.84
CA SER A 136 -9.19 18.05 1.22
C SER A 136 -8.93 16.71 1.89
N ALA A 137 -9.78 16.34 2.87
CA ALA A 137 -9.66 15.07 3.59
C ALA A 137 -9.84 13.85 2.66
N ALA A 138 -10.82 13.89 1.75
CA ALA A 138 -11.04 12.82 0.77
C ALA A 138 -9.88 12.70 -0.21
N LEU A 139 -9.37 13.82 -0.75
CA LEU A 139 -8.25 13.81 -1.67
C LEU A 139 -6.99 13.21 -1.02
N THR A 140 -6.69 13.59 0.23
CA THR A 140 -5.58 13.01 0.98
C THR A 140 -5.77 11.51 1.23
N ALA A 141 -6.98 11.06 1.59
CA ALA A 141 -7.26 9.64 1.81
C ALA A 141 -7.03 8.80 0.54
N ALA A 142 -7.46 9.31 -0.62
CA ALA A 142 -7.23 8.67 -1.92
C ALA A 142 -5.76 8.75 -2.34
N ALA A 143 -5.11 9.91 -2.20
CA ALA A 143 -3.68 10.06 -2.54
C ALA A 143 -2.79 9.14 -1.70
N GLY A 144 -3.14 8.94 -0.44
CA GLY A 144 -2.41 8.03 0.44
C GLY A 144 -2.46 6.56 0.01
N THR A 145 -3.44 6.12 -0.80
CA THR A 145 -3.45 4.73 -1.31
C THR A 145 -2.27 4.44 -2.25
N ILE A 146 -1.69 5.48 -2.85
CA ILE A 146 -0.44 5.38 -3.63
C ILE A 146 0.73 4.90 -2.74
N GLY A 147 0.62 5.13 -1.42
CA GLY A 147 1.57 4.73 -0.39
C GLY A 147 2.03 3.28 -0.42
N VAL A 148 1.21 2.37 -0.97
CA VAL A 148 1.53 0.94 -1.08
C VAL A 148 1.81 0.48 -2.51
N ILE A 149 1.83 1.40 -3.48
CA ILE A 149 2.03 1.07 -4.90
C ILE A 149 3.36 1.61 -5.41
N ILE A 150 3.71 2.87 -5.08
CA ILE A 150 5.03 3.40 -5.45
C ILE A 150 6.08 2.70 -4.56
N PRO A 151 7.09 2.04 -5.16
CA PRO A 151 8.11 1.32 -4.41
C PRO A 151 9.02 2.25 -3.60
N PRO A 152 9.63 1.75 -2.50
CA PRO A 152 9.44 0.43 -1.91
C PRO A 152 8.04 0.26 -1.30
N SER A 153 7.48 -0.95 -1.40
CA SER A 153 6.11 -1.26 -0.95
C SER A 153 6.09 -2.49 -0.04
N ILE A 154 5.53 -2.34 1.16
CA ILE A 154 5.42 -3.42 2.14
C ILE A 154 4.52 -4.55 1.61
N PRO A 155 3.34 -4.27 1.03
CA PRO A 155 2.54 -5.31 0.40
C PRO A 155 3.25 -6.08 -0.72
N PHE A 156 4.09 -5.43 -1.53
CA PHE A 156 4.86 -6.16 -2.55
C PHE A 156 5.90 -7.11 -1.95
N VAL A 157 6.53 -6.74 -0.83
CA VAL A 157 7.43 -7.66 -0.11
C VAL A 157 6.65 -8.87 0.39
N ILE A 158 5.50 -8.65 1.04
CA ILE A 158 4.63 -9.74 1.53
C ILE A 158 4.16 -10.62 0.38
N TYR A 159 3.64 -10.02 -0.70
CA TYR A 159 3.20 -10.75 -1.88
C TYR A 159 4.34 -11.56 -2.50
N GLY A 160 5.53 -10.98 -2.64
CA GLY A 160 6.70 -11.67 -3.18
C GLY A 160 7.11 -12.87 -2.35
N VAL A 161 7.09 -12.75 -1.02
CA VAL A 161 7.39 -13.86 -0.10
C VAL A 161 6.33 -14.95 -0.17
N VAL A 162 5.04 -14.60 -0.20
CA VAL A 162 3.93 -15.58 -0.23
C VAL A 162 3.79 -16.26 -1.59
N SER A 163 4.02 -15.54 -2.69
CA SER A 163 3.88 -16.06 -4.05
C SER A 163 5.16 -16.65 -4.64
N GLY A 164 6.33 -16.34 -4.06
CA GLY A 164 7.63 -16.62 -4.66
C GLY A 164 8.01 -15.69 -5.82
N THR A 165 7.24 -14.63 -6.06
CA THR A 165 7.53 -13.65 -7.12
C THR A 165 8.70 -12.74 -6.73
N SER A 166 9.55 -12.38 -7.70
CA SER A 166 10.65 -11.42 -7.50
C SER A 166 10.13 -10.07 -6.96
N ILE A 167 10.66 -9.68 -5.79
CA ILE A 167 10.33 -8.39 -5.15
C ILE A 167 10.88 -7.23 -5.97
N THR A 168 12.07 -7.38 -6.54
CA THR A 168 12.66 -6.38 -7.43
C THR A 168 11.80 -6.16 -8.68
N ASP A 169 11.19 -7.22 -9.22
CA ASP A 169 10.31 -7.12 -10.39
C ASP A 169 9.00 -6.43 -10.01
N LEU A 170 8.44 -6.75 -8.83
CA LEU A 170 7.25 -6.08 -8.30
C LEU A 170 7.51 -4.59 -8.05
N PHE A 171 8.68 -4.25 -7.50
CA PHE A 171 9.08 -2.86 -7.33
C PHE A 171 9.23 -2.17 -8.69
N THR A 172 9.90 -2.80 -9.65
CA THR A 172 10.05 -2.21 -10.99
C THR A 172 8.70 -2.02 -11.69
N ALA A 173 7.80 -3.01 -11.61
CA ALA A 173 6.47 -2.97 -12.20
C ALA A 173 5.52 -1.99 -11.52
N GLY A 174 5.65 -1.76 -10.21
CA GLY A 174 4.76 -0.88 -9.43
C GLY A 174 4.96 0.61 -9.68
N PHE A 175 6.11 1.01 -10.24
CA PHE A 175 6.45 2.42 -10.47
C PHE A 175 5.46 3.12 -11.42
N LEU A 176 5.19 2.54 -12.59
CA LEU A 176 4.26 3.12 -13.57
C LEU A 176 2.81 3.16 -13.06
N PRO A 177 2.22 2.07 -12.52
CA PRO A 177 0.91 2.09 -11.87
C PRO A 177 0.78 3.19 -10.81
N GLY A 178 1.79 3.36 -9.96
CA GLY A 178 1.80 4.41 -8.94
C GLY A 178 1.77 5.83 -9.53
N ILE A 179 2.54 6.08 -10.59
CA ILE A 179 2.50 7.34 -11.33
C ILE A 179 1.13 7.55 -12.00
N MET A 180 0.56 6.50 -12.61
CA MET A 180 -0.77 6.57 -13.23
C MET A 180 -1.84 6.94 -12.21
N MET A 181 -1.80 6.37 -11.01
CA MET A 181 -2.70 6.76 -9.91
C MET A 181 -2.52 8.23 -9.54
N GLY A 182 -1.28 8.70 -9.37
CA GLY A 182 -0.98 10.09 -9.07
C GLY A 182 -1.51 11.06 -10.13
N ILE A 183 -1.25 10.78 -11.40
CA ILE A 183 -1.74 11.59 -12.53
C ILE A 183 -3.27 11.59 -12.57
N ALA A 184 -3.91 10.44 -12.42
CA ALA A 184 -5.37 10.33 -12.43
C ALA A 184 -6.00 11.17 -11.30
N LEU A 185 -5.42 11.15 -10.10
CA LEU A 185 -5.85 12.00 -8.98
C LEU A 185 -5.59 13.48 -9.23
N MET A 186 -4.46 13.85 -9.85
CA MET A 186 -4.15 15.25 -10.19
C MET A 186 -5.15 15.80 -11.21
N VAL A 187 -5.53 14.98 -12.20
CA VAL A 187 -6.57 15.33 -13.19
C VAL A 187 -7.91 15.59 -12.50
N VAL A 188 -8.34 14.71 -11.59
CA VAL A 188 -9.56 14.93 -10.79
C VAL A 188 -9.45 16.20 -9.95
N CYS A 189 -8.31 16.41 -9.28
CA CYS A 189 -8.06 17.60 -8.47
C CYS A 189 -8.19 18.88 -9.29
N TYR A 190 -7.62 18.92 -10.49
CA TYR A 190 -7.71 20.06 -11.39
C TYR A 190 -9.17 20.40 -11.74
N PHE A 191 -9.94 19.42 -12.21
CA PHE A 191 -11.33 19.65 -12.65
C PHE A 191 -12.24 20.04 -11.48
N VAL A 192 -12.08 19.42 -10.31
CA VAL A 192 -12.84 19.78 -9.11
C VAL A 192 -12.48 21.18 -8.63
N SER A 193 -11.19 21.53 -8.64
CA SER A 193 -10.70 22.84 -8.23
C SER A 193 -11.18 23.94 -9.18
N LYS A 194 -11.14 23.70 -10.49
CA LYS A 194 -11.67 24.63 -11.50
C LYS A 194 -13.18 24.86 -11.32
N LYS A 195 -13.95 23.81 -11.04
CA LYS A 195 -15.41 23.90 -10.83
C LYS A 195 -15.76 24.66 -9.55
N ASN A 196 -15.02 24.45 -8.46
CA ASN A 196 -15.33 25.03 -7.15
C ASN A 196 -14.58 26.34 -6.88
N GLY A 197 -13.76 26.81 -7.82
CA GLY A 197 -12.99 28.04 -7.66
C GLY A 197 -11.82 27.94 -6.69
N TYR A 198 -11.30 26.74 -6.40
CA TYR A 198 -10.09 26.60 -5.59
C TYR A 198 -8.88 27.11 -6.37
N ARG A 199 -8.34 28.24 -5.93
CA ARG A 199 -7.17 28.87 -6.55
C ARG A 199 -5.91 28.49 -5.79
N GLY A 200 -4.80 28.44 -6.53
CA GLY A 200 -3.47 28.38 -5.95
C GLY A 200 -3.05 29.74 -5.37
N LYS A 201 -1.77 29.86 -5.03
CA LYS A 201 -1.16 31.15 -4.67
C LYS A 201 -1.36 32.18 -5.80
N GLU A 202 -1.56 33.44 -5.43
CA GLU A 202 -1.80 34.53 -6.41
C GLU A 202 -0.63 34.76 -7.38
N LYS A 203 0.59 34.42 -6.96
CA LYS A 203 1.80 34.56 -7.78
C LYS A 203 2.63 33.29 -7.72
N ALA A 204 3.26 32.97 -8.85
CA ALA A 204 4.31 31.96 -8.91
C ALA A 204 5.51 32.39 -8.07
N SER A 205 6.18 31.42 -7.44
CA SER A 205 7.41 31.70 -6.72
C SER A 205 8.53 32.14 -7.65
N THR A 206 9.40 33.01 -7.14
CA THR A 206 10.56 33.46 -7.91
C THR A 206 11.59 32.32 -8.06
N PRO A 207 12.46 32.35 -9.09
CA PRO A 207 13.53 31.36 -9.22
C PRO A 207 14.43 31.26 -7.98
N ALA A 208 14.63 32.37 -7.27
CA ALA A 208 15.38 32.41 -6.02
C ALA A 208 14.66 31.67 -4.87
N GLU A 209 13.34 31.82 -4.76
CA GLU A 209 12.52 31.07 -3.79
C GLU A 209 12.48 29.58 -4.10
N ILE A 210 12.34 29.22 -5.39
CA ILE A 210 12.38 27.82 -5.83
C ILE A 210 13.73 27.21 -5.48
N TRP A 211 14.83 27.91 -5.75
CA TRP A 211 16.17 27.42 -5.42
C TRP A 211 16.41 27.28 -3.91
N LYS A 212 15.88 28.21 -3.11
CA LYS A 212 15.93 28.13 -1.66
C LYS A 212 15.18 26.90 -1.15
N THR A 213 13.93 26.73 -1.57
CA THR A 213 13.09 25.59 -1.15
C THR A 213 13.64 24.26 -1.67
N PHE A 214 14.27 24.23 -2.84
CA PHE A 214 14.99 23.06 -3.35
C PHE A 214 16.16 22.67 -2.43
N LYS A 215 16.99 23.63 -2.04
CA LYS A 215 18.10 23.39 -1.10
C LYS A 215 17.59 22.85 0.23
N ASP A 216 16.50 23.41 0.74
CA ASP A 216 15.88 22.97 1.99
C ASP A 216 15.31 21.54 1.88
N ALA A 217 14.81 21.15 0.71
CA ALA A 217 14.24 19.82 0.44
C ALA A 217 15.24 18.81 -0.15
N PHE A 218 16.48 19.23 -0.44
CA PHE A 218 17.46 18.41 -1.16
C PHE A 218 17.66 17.03 -0.51
N TRP A 219 17.84 16.99 0.81
CA TRP A 219 18.01 15.74 1.56
C TRP A 219 16.72 14.90 1.63
N ALA A 220 15.54 15.52 1.55
CA ALA A 220 14.29 14.78 1.48
C ALA A 220 14.13 14.10 0.11
N ILE A 221 14.46 14.80 -0.98
CA ILE A 221 14.38 14.28 -2.35
C ILE A 221 15.44 13.20 -2.61
N LEU A 222 16.63 13.37 -2.03
CA LEU A 222 17.73 12.44 -2.20
C LEU A 222 17.42 11.05 -1.62
N SER A 223 16.52 10.94 -0.63
CA SER A 223 16.17 9.66 -0.01
C SER A 223 15.57 8.64 -1.00
N PRO A 224 14.44 8.92 -1.69
CA PRO A 224 13.94 8.02 -2.73
C PRO A 224 14.98 7.70 -3.81
N VAL A 225 15.84 8.67 -4.16
CA VAL A 225 16.90 8.48 -5.16
C VAL A 225 17.95 7.47 -4.69
N ILE A 226 18.39 7.54 -3.43
CA ILE A 226 19.34 6.56 -2.86
C ILE A 226 18.72 5.17 -2.81
N ILE A 227 17.47 5.07 -2.34
CA ILE A 227 16.76 3.80 -2.16
C ILE A 227 16.51 3.13 -3.52
N LEU A 228 15.82 3.84 -4.42
CA LEU A 228 15.45 3.31 -5.73
C LEU A 228 16.67 3.17 -6.64
N GLY A 229 17.56 4.16 -6.63
CA GLY A 229 18.81 4.13 -7.39
C GLY A 229 19.68 2.94 -7.01
N GLY A 230 19.85 2.67 -5.71
CA GLY A 230 20.64 1.53 -5.25
C GLY A 230 20.01 0.17 -5.55
N ILE A 231 18.68 0.06 -5.46
CA ILE A 231 17.96 -1.17 -5.85
C ILE A 231 18.10 -1.41 -7.37
N TYR A 232 17.79 -0.42 -8.20
CA TYR A 232 17.73 -0.59 -9.64
C TYR A 232 19.10 -0.63 -10.32
N SER A 233 20.13 -0.06 -9.70
CA SER A 233 21.51 -0.24 -10.14
C SER A 233 22.08 -1.62 -9.76
N GLY A 234 21.38 -2.38 -8.92
CA GLY A 234 21.84 -3.67 -8.39
C GLY A 234 22.92 -3.55 -7.31
N PHE A 235 23.16 -2.35 -6.76
CA PHE A 235 24.12 -2.17 -5.66
C PHE A 235 23.54 -2.69 -4.34
N PHE A 236 22.22 -2.58 -4.15
CA PHE A 236 21.52 -3.03 -2.96
C PHE A 236 20.39 -3.99 -3.31
N THR A 237 20.19 -5.00 -2.47
CA THR A 237 18.92 -5.71 -2.36
C THR A 237 17.85 -4.82 -1.71
N PRO A 238 16.54 -5.13 -1.85
CA PRO A 238 15.50 -4.39 -1.15
C PRO A 238 15.70 -4.30 0.37
N THR A 239 16.21 -5.36 1.01
CA THR A 239 16.49 -5.39 2.44
C THR A 239 17.64 -4.46 2.82
N GLU A 240 18.75 -4.49 2.07
CA GLU A 240 19.88 -3.59 2.29
C GLU A 240 19.49 -2.12 2.07
N ALA A 241 18.70 -1.84 1.03
CA ALA A 241 18.18 -0.51 0.76
C ALA A 241 17.28 -0.01 1.91
N ALA A 242 16.50 -0.89 2.55
CA ALA A 242 15.70 -0.54 3.72
C ALA A 242 16.59 -0.16 4.91
N VAL A 243 17.67 -0.90 5.18
CA VAL A 243 18.62 -0.57 6.26
C VAL A 243 19.33 0.75 5.99
N ILE A 244 19.80 0.97 4.76
CA ILE A 244 20.40 2.24 4.35
C ILE A 244 19.41 3.40 4.53
N SER A 245 18.13 3.18 4.19
CA SER A 245 17.07 4.15 4.41
C SER A 245 16.89 4.51 5.89
N VAL A 246 16.93 3.54 6.81
CA VAL A 246 16.85 3.79 8.26
C VAL A 246 18.02 4.64 8.74
N VAL A 247 19.25 4.26 8.39
CA VAL A 247 20.46 5.00 8.78
C VAL A 247 20.43 6.42 8.24
N TYR A 248 20.07 6.58 6.97
CA TYR A 248 19.92 7.87 6.33
C TYR A 248 18.85 8.73 7.02
N SER A 249 17.67 8.17 7.26
CA SER A 249 16.54 8.85 7.91
C SER A 249 16.92 9.36 9.30
N PHE A 250 17.64 8.53 10.07
CA PHE A 250 18.13 8.91 11.39
C PHE A 250 19.13 10.07 11.31
N ILE A 251 20.14 9.98 10.42
CA ILE A 251 21.15 11.02 10.26
C ILE A 251 20.52 12.36 9.86
N ILE A 252 19.64 12.34 8.86
CA ILE A 252 18.98 13.55 8.37
C ILE A 252 18.04 14.13 9.43
N GLY A 253 17.25 13.29 10.11
CA GLY A 253 16.32 13.72 11.15
C GLY A 253 17.02 14.36 12.36
N VAL A 254 18.12 13.76 12.84
CA VAL A 254 18.84 14.21 14.04
C VAL A 254 19.81 15.35 13.74
N PHE A 255 20.67 15.21 12.72
CA PHE A 255 21.80 16.12 12.55
C PHE A 255 21.56 17.24 11.54
N VAL A 256 20.77 16.98 10.50
CA VAL A 256 20.53 17.95 9.41
C VAL A 256 19.31 18.80 9.70
N TYR A 257 18.13 18.17 9.83
CA TYR A 257 16.89 18.89 10.12
C TYR A 257 16.70 19.18 11.60
N LYS A 258 17.32 18.38 12.48
CA LYS A 258 17.27 18.56 13.94
C LYS A 258 15.84 18.60 14.49
N GLU A 259 14.95 17.82 13.88
CA GLU A 259 13.55 17.68 14.30
C GLU A 259 13.25 16.32 14.93
N LEU A 260 14.11 15.32 14.75
CA LEU A 260 13.94 14.02 15.38
C LEU A 260 14.48 14.04 16.81
N ASP A 261 13.58 13.93 17.79
CA ASP A 261 13.92 13.79 19.20
C ASP A 261 13.97 12.30 19.64
N ILE A 262 14.51 12.05 20.84
CA ILE A 262 14.64 10.69 21.40
C ILE A 262 13.27 10.00 21.53
N LYS A 263 12.21 10.76 21.85
CA LYS A 263 10.86 10.22 21.98
C LYS A 263 10.31 9.79 20.62
N GLY A 264 10.48 10.59 19.58
CA GLY A 264 10.11 10.26 18.20
C GLY A 264 10.88 9.05 17.68
N ALA A 265 12.18 8.96 17.98
CA ALA A 265 12.97 7.78 17.66
C ALA A 265 12.43 6.53 18.38
N TYR A 266 12.24 6.59 19.70
CA TYR A 266 11.69 5.46 20.48
C TYR A 266 10.33 5.00 19.96
N GLN A 267 9.42 5.95 19.68
CA GLN A 267 8.10 5.64 19.12
C GLN A 267 8.21 4.97 17.74
N SER A 268 9.13 5.45 16.89
CA SER A 268 9.38 4.86 15.57
C SER A 268 9.84 3.39 15.67
N PHE A 269 10.74 3.08 16.61
CA PHE A 269 11.17 1.70 16.89
C PHE A 269 10.03 0.84 17.42
N LYS A 270 9.24 1.36 18.37
CA LYS A 270 8.09 0.65 18.92
C LYS A 270 7.08 0.27 17.84
N ASP A 271 6.73 1.22 16.98
CA ASP A 271 5.77 0.99 15.89
C ASP A 271 6.29 -0.04 14.88
N ALA A 272 7.58 0.02 14.54
CA ALA A 272 8.22 -0.97 13.67
C ALA A 272 8.19 -2.38 14.28
N ILE A 273 8.45 -2.51 15.59
CA ILE A 273 8.43 -3.81 16.29
C ILE A 273 7.01 -4.39 16.33
N VAL A 274 6.00 -3.57 16.62
CA VAL A 274 4.59 -4.02 16.68
C VAL A 274 4.16 -4.57 15.33
N VAL A 275 4.44 -3.85 14.24
CA VAL A 275 4.09 -4.36 12.91
C VAL A 275 4.89 -5.60 12.57
N ASN A 276 6.20 -5.63 12.84
CA ASN A 276 7.02 -6.81 12.61
C ASN A 276 6.45 -8.07 13.29
N GLY A 277 6.06 -7.94 14.57
CA GLY A 277 5.46 -9.04 15.32
C GLY A 277 4.16 -9.53 14.68
N ALA A 278 3.26 -8.59 14.32
CA ALA A 278 2.01 -8.92 13.65
C ALA A 278 2.22 -9.58 12.28
N THR A 279 3.08 -9.03 11.42
CA THR A 279 3.39 -9.59 10.09
C THR A 279 4.03 -10.95 10.18
N THR A 280 5.02 -11.12 11.07
CA THR A 280 5.73 -12.40 11.26
C THR A 280 4.75 -13.49 11.68
N PHE A 281 3.87 -13.18 12.63
CA PHE A 281 2.86 -14.12 13.10
C PHE A 281 1.87 -14.52 12.00
N MET A 282 1.39 -13.54 11.21
CA MET A 282 0.48 -13.80 10.08
C MET A 282 1.15 -14.63 8.98
N VAL A 283 2.38 -14.27 8.59
CA VAL A 283 3.12 -15.00 7.54
C VAL A 283 3.37 -16.44 7.96
N GLY A 284 3.82 -16.67 9.20
CA GLY A 284 4.07 -18.02 9.72
C GLY A 284 2.84 -18.94 9.63
N PHE A 285 1.67 -18.50 10.10
CA PHE A 285 0.47 -19.34 9.98
C PHE A 285 -0.07 -19.44 8.55
N SER A 286 0.18 -18.42 7.72
CA SER A 286 -0.27 -18.45 6.34
C SER A 286 0.46 -19.43 5.46
N THR A 287 1.74 -19.72 5.72
CA THR A 287 2.46 -20.74 4.95
C THR A 287 1.86 -22.11 5.18
N VAL A 288 1.39 -22.39 6.40
CA VAL A 288 0.64 -23.60 6.75
C VAL A 288 -0.70 -23.63 5.99
N PHE A 289 -1.45 -22.53 6.03
CA PHE A 289 -2.73 -22.40 5.34
C PHE A 289 -2.59 -22.62 3.82
N ALA A 290 -1.63 -21.95 3.20
CA ALA A 290 -1.32 -22.06 1.77
C ALA A 290 -0.90 -23.49 1.37
N ALA A 291 -0.07 -24.13 2.19
CA ALA A 291 0.34 -25.52 1.98
C ALA A 291 -0.87 -26.46 2.03
N PHE A 292 -1.76 -26.27 3.01
CA PHE A 292 -2.99 -27.07 3.12
C PHE A 292 -3.93 -26.84 1.93
N LEU A 293 -4.15 -25.59 1.50
CA LEU A 293 -4.97 -25.27 0.32
C LEU A 293 -4.46 -26.00 -0.94
N THR A 294 -3.15 -25.98 -1.14
CA THR A 294 -2.49 -26.60 -2.28
C THR A 294 -2.66 -28.12 -2.23
N MET A 295 -2.42 -28.73 -1.07
CA MET A 295 -2.58 -30.17 -0.88
C MET A 295 -4.04 -30.61 -1.06
N ALA A 296 -5.00 -29.85 -0.52
CA ALA A 296 -6.42 -30.12 -0.64
C ALA A 296 -7.00 -29.78 -2.03
N GLN A 297 -6.15 -29.31 -2.98
CA GLN A 297 -6.55 -28.93 -4.35
C GLN A 297 -7.68 -27.89 -4.39
N ILE A 298 -7.81 -27.09 -3.33
CA ILE A 298 -8.87 -26.09 -3.20
C ILE A 298 -8.81 -25.03 -4.30
N PRO A 299 -7.63 -24.50 -4.69
CA PRO A 299 -7.54 -23.57 -5.81
C PRO A 299 -8.13 -24.13 -7.11
N ASN A 300 -7.91 -25.42 -7.40
CA ASN A 300 -8.45 -26.09 -8.59
C ASN A 300 -9.98 -26.24 -8.50
N MET A 301 -10.53 -26.54 -7.33
CA MET A 301 -11.98 -26.60 -7.12
C MET A 301 -12.65 -25.25 -7.34
N ILE A 302 -12.05 -24.16 -6.83
CA ILE A 302 -12.56 -22.80 -7.01
C ILE A 302 -12.46 -22.38 -8.49
N ALA A 303 -11.33 -22.66 -9.14
CA ALA A 303 -11.13 -22.40 -10.56
C ALA A 303 -12.20 -23.09 -11.41
N GLN A 304 -12.49 -24.37 -11.16
CA GLN A 304 -13.54 -25.12 -11.85
C GLN A 304 -14.94 -24.54 -11.59
N GLY A 305 -15.23 -24.10 -10.36
CA GLY A 305 -16.49 -23.42 -10.03
C GLY A 305 -16.67 -22.10 -10.80
N ILE A 306 -15.61 -21.31 -10.93
CA ILE A 306 -15.62 -20.06 -11.71
C ILE A 306 -15.73 -20.35 -13.20
N LEU A 307 -15.00 -21.34 -13.72
CA LEU A 307 -15.09 -21.75 -15.13
C LEU A 307 -16.49 -22.29 -15.49
N GLY A 308 -17.19 -22.88 -14.51
CA GLY A 308 -18.60 -23.26 -14.65
C GLY A 308 -19.57 -22.08 -14.75
N LEU A 309 -19.20 -20.90 -14.23
CA LEU A 309 -19.95 -19.65 -14.40
C LEU A 309 -19.61 -18.97 -15.74
N THR A 310 -18.33 -18.93 -16.12
CA THR A 310 -17.87 -18.30 -17.35
C THR A 310 -16.48 -18.77 -17.76
N GLY A 311 -16.30 -19.08 -19.04
CA GLY A 311 -14.98 -19.31 -19.65
C GLY A 311 -14.25 -18.04 -20.09
N ASN A 312 -14.87 -16.86 -19.91
CA ASN A 312 -14.29 -15.60 -20.37
C ASN A 312 -13.34 -15.01 -19.31
N ALA A 313 -12.04 -15.05 -19.59
CA ALA A 313 -10.98 -14.50 -18.74
C ALA A 313 -11.23 -13.05 -18.27
N ILE A 314 -11.83 -12.20 -19.12
CA ILE A 314 -12.15 -10.80 -18.78
C ILE A 314 -13.17 -10.76 -17.64
N LEU A 315 -14.22 -11.60 -17.71
CA LEU A 315 -15.26 -11.62 -16.69
C LEU A 315 -14.74 -12.20 -15.37
N ILE A 316 -13.86 -13.20 -15.42
CA ILE A 316 -13.18 -13.75 -14.23
C ILE A 316 -12.39 -12.64 -13.53
N LEU A 317 -11.58 -11.89 -14.26
CA LEU A 317 -10.78 -10.80 -13.70
C LEU A 317 -11.66 -9.67 -13.15
N LEU A 318 -12.81 -9.38 -13.78
CA LEU A 318 -13.77 -8.41 -13.26
C LEU A 318 -14.35 -8.85 -11.92
N ILE A 319 -14.75 -10.12 -11.80
CA ILE A 319 -15.28 -10.70 -10.55
C ILE A 319 -14.21 -10.62 -9.45
N ILE A 320 -12.96 -10.98 -9.78
CA ILE A 320 -11.85 -10.92 -8.84
C ILE A 320 -11.59 -9.48 -8.39
N ASN A 321 -11.56 -8.50 -9.30
CA ASN A 321 -11.41 -7.09 -8.94
C ASN A 321 -12.52 -6.61 -7.98
N ILE A 322 -13.79 -6.87 -8.31
CA ILE A 322 -14.91 -6.47 -7.46
C ILE A 322 -14.79 -7.11 -6.06
N PHE A 323 -14.47 -8.40 -6.01
CA PHE A 323 -14.26 -9.12 -4.76
C PHE A 323 -13.12 -8.49 -3.94
N LEU A 324 -11.97 -8.24 -4.56
CA LEU A 324 -10.81 -7.65 -3.89
C LEU A 324 -11.06 -6.21 -3.41
N LEU A 325 -11.79 -5.40 -4.17
CA LEU A 325 -12.23 -4.07 -3.74
C LEU A 325 -13.08 -4.14 -2.46
N ILE A 326 -14.05 -5.06 -2.43
CA ILE A 326 -14.89 -5.28 -1.25
C ILE A 326 -14.06 -5.74 -0.07
N VAL A 327 -13.15 -6.71 -0.26
CA VAL A 327 -12.28 -7.19 0.81
C VAL A 327 -11.40 -6.06 1.36
N GLY A 328 -10.80 -5.25 0.48
CA GLY A 328 -9.97 -4.12 0.86
C GLY A 328 -10.70 -3.02 1.64
N MET A 329 -12.04 -2.98 1.59
CA MET A 329 -12.81 -2.07 2.45
C MET A 329 -12.68 -2.45 3.93
N PHE A 330 -12.67 -3.74 4.25
CA PHE A 330 -12.77 -4.25 5.62
C PHE A 330 -11.44 -4.79 6.17
N VAL A 331 -10.58 -5.28 5.28
CA VAL A 331 -9.36 -6.00 5.64
C VAL A 331 -8.14 -5.22 5.17
N ASP A 332 -7.16 -5.08 6.07
CA ASP A 332 -5.87 -4.47 5.73
C ASP A 332 -5.14 -5.26 4.61
N ASN A 333 -4.26 -4.57 3.89
CA ASN A 333 -3.59 -5.11 2.71
C ASN A 333 -2.67 -6.29 3.06
N ILE A 334 -1.97 -6.23 4.19
CA ILE A 334 -1.07 -7.30 4.64
C ILE A 334 -1.84 -8.62 4.86
N PRO A 335 -2.84 -8.70 5.76
CA PRO A 335 -3.58 -9.94 5.97
C PRO A 335 -4.33 -10.39 4.71
N ALA A 336 -4.92 -9.47 3.94
CA ALA A 336 -5.62 -9.82 2.71
C ALA A 336 -4.67 -10.43 1.66
N THR A 337 -3.49 -9.84 1.45
CA THR A 337 -2.49 -10.38 0.52
C THR A 337 -2.06 -11.78 0.92
N ILE A 338 -1.83 -11.99 2.22
CA ILE A 338 -1.43 -13.28 2.78
C ILE A 338 -2.48 -14.37 2.53
N ILE A 339 -3.77 -14.07 2.71
CA ILE A 339 -4.86 -15.05 2.59
C ILE A 339 -5.23 -15.28 1.12
N LEU A 340 -5.33 -14.20 0.34
CA LEU A 340 -5.95 -14.24 -0.99
C LEU A 340 -4.97 -14.67 -2.07
N THR A 341 -3.67 -14.41 -1.90
CA THR A 341 -2.66 -14.79 -2.90
C THR A 341 -2.67 -16.28 -3.22
N PRO A 342 -2.58 -17.20 -2.23
CA PRO A 342 -2.60 -18.65 -2.53
C PRO A 342 -3.89 -19.14 -3.19
N ILE A 343 -4.99 -18.39 -3.02
CA ILE A 343 -6.31 -18.75 -3.57
C ILE A 343 -6.45 -18.23 -5.01
N LEU A 344 -6.14 -16.96 -5.24
CA LEU A 344 -6.47 -16.24 -6.46
C LEU A 344 -5.34 -16.26 -7.49
N LEU A 345 -4.08 -16.32 -7.05
CA LEU A 345 -2.94 -16.33 -7.97
C LEU A 345 -2.98 -17.52 -8.94
N PRO A 346 -3.22 -18.78 -8.49
CA PRO A 346 -3.30 -19.92 -9.41
C PRO A 346 -4.42 -19.80 -10.45
N ILE A 347 -5.52 -19.15 -10.08
CA ILE A 347 -6.66 -18.91 -10.99
C ILE A 347 -6.25 -17.90 -12.07
N CYS A 348 -5.60 -16.81 -11.67
CA CYS A 348 -5.16 -15.75 -12.58
C CYS A 348 -4.03 -16.23 -13.51
N THR A 349 -3.06 -16.99 -12.99
CA THR A 349 -1.99 -17.56 -13.82
C THR A 349 -2.52 -18.64 -14.76
N GLY A 350 -3.52 -19.41 -14.32
CA GLY A 350 -4.20 -20.42 -15.15
C GLY A 350 -4.89 -19.84 -16.40
N ILE A 351 -5.30 -18.56 -16.35
CA ILE A 351 -5.87 -17.83 -17.50
C ILE A 351 -4.83 -16.94 -18.22
N GLY A 352 -3.54 -17.10 -17.91
CA GLY A 352 -2.42 -16.45 -18.61
C GLY A 352 -1.95 -15.11 -18.01
N MET A 353 -2.43 -14.69 -16.84
CA MET A 353 -1.93 -13.48 -16.17
C MET A 353 -0.56 -13.71 -15.54
N HIS A 354 0.40 -12.82 -15.79
CA HIS A 354 1.73 -12.89 -15.19
C HIS A 354 1.65 -12.65 -13.65
N PRO A 355 2.39 -13.43 -12.81
CA PRO A 355 2.36 -13.28 -11.35
C PRO A 355 2.69 -11.87 -10.85
N VAL A 356 3.60 -11.15 -11.51
CA VAL A 356 3.89 -9.75 -11.16
C VAL A 356 2.67 -8.86 -11.38
N THR A 357 2.00 -9.01 -12.53
CA THR A 357 0.78 -8.23 -12.85
C THR A 357 -0.33 -8.51 -11.86
N PHE A 358 -0.52 -9.78 -11.47
CA PHE A 358 -1.46 -10.13 -10.42
C PHE A 358 -1.09 -9.48 -9.07
N GLY A 359 0.18 -9.45 -8.70
CA GLY A 359 0.66 -8.79 -7.47
C GLY A 359 0.35 -7.29 -7.44
N ILE A 360 0.57 -6.59 -8.56
CA ILE A 360 0.18 -5.18 -8.71
C ILE A 360 -1.34 -5.04 -8.61
N MET A 361 -2.10 -5.83 -9.38
CA MET A 361 -3.56 -5.79 -9.40
C MET A 361 -4.16 -6.05 -8.01
N LEU A 362 -3.69 -7.08 -7.32
CA LEU A 362 -4.11 -7.44 -5.96
C LEU A 362 -3.87 -6.28 -4.99
N THR A 363 -2.64 -5.77 -4.97
CA THR A 363 -2.25 -4.68 -4.06
C THR A 363 -3.07 -3.43 -4.33
N MET A 364 -3.31 -3.10 -5.61
CA MET A 364 -4.04 -1.90 -6.01
C MET A 364 -5.53 -2.00 -5.70
N ASN A 365 -6.17 -3.16 -5.88
CA ASN A 365 -7.54 -3.37 -5.41
C ASN A 365 -7.67 -3.12 -3.91
N LEU A 366 -6.80 -3.76 -3.12
CA LEU A 366 -6.84 -3.64 -1.66
C LEU A 366 -6.57 -2.20 -1.22
N ALA A 367 -5.62 -1.53 -1.86
CA ALA A 367 -5.30 -0.12 -1.61
C ALA A 367 -6.48 0.81 -1.94
N ILE A 368 -7.16 0.59 -3.08
CA ILE A 368 -8.36 1.35 -3.43
C ILE A 368 -9.47 1.10 -2.40
N GLY A 369 -9.60 -0.13 -1.90
CA GLY A 369 -10.47 -0.50 -0.79
C GLY A 369 -10.27 0.39 0.46
N PHE A 370 -9.04 0.80 0.77
CA PHE A 370 -8.77 1.68 1.92
C PHE A 370 -9.42 3.06 1.82
N CYS A 371 -9.71 3.54 0.62
CA CYS A 371 -10.43 4.79 0.41
C CYS A 371 -11.88 4.56 -0.05
N SER A 372 -12.36 3.31 -0.11
CA SER A 372 -13.69 2.98 -0.58
C SER A 372 -14.69 2.89 0.57
N PRO A 373 -15.87 3.53 0.47
CA PRO A 373 -16.96 3.35 1.44
C PRO A 373 -17.47 1.90 1.45
N PRO A 374 -17.99 1.36 2.57
CA PRO A 374 -18.43 2.09 3.77
C PRO A 374 -17.40 2.22 4.89
N TYR A 375 -16.29 1.46 4.83
CA TYR A 375 -15.31 1.39 5.92
C TYR A 375 -14.02 2.12 5.54
N GLY A 376 -13.10 1.49 4.79
CA GLY A 376 -11.91 2.14 4.24
C GLY A 376 -10.99 2.77 5.30
N ILE A 377 -9.89 2.09 5.64
CA ILE A 377 -8.98 2.51 6.71
C ILE A 377 -8.42 3.93 6.48
N ASN A 378 -8.11 4.32 5.24
CA ASN A 378 -7.65 5.68 4.93
C ASN A 378 -8.74 6.74 5.15
N LEU A 379 -10.01 6.41 4.94
CA LEU A 379 -11.13 7.31 5.27
C LEU A 379 -11.19 7.56 6.77
N PHE A 380 -11.04 6.53 7.60
CA PHE A 380 -11.01 6.67 9.07
C PHE A 380 -9.82 7.48 9.57
N VAL A 381 -8.64 7.25 9.02
CA VAL A 381 -7.42 7.99 9.38
C VAL A 381 -7.60 9.46 8.99
N SER A 382 -8.05 9.73 7.77
CA SER A 382 -8.31 11.09 7.29
C SER A 382 -9.43 11.79 8.08
N SER A 383 -10.50 11.08 8.43
CA SER A 383 -11.57 11.54 9.31
C SER A 383 -11.05 11.90 10.70
N SER A 384 -10.16 11.08 11.27
CA SER A 384 -9.59 11.30 12.60
C SER A 384 -8.72 12.56 12.68
N ILE A 385 -7.99 12.84 11.60
CA ILE A 385 -7.14 14.03 11.44
C ILE A 385 -7.98 15.28 11.17
N SER A 386 -8.89 15.19 10.19
CA SER A 386 -9.69 16.33 9.74
C SER A 386 -10.86 16.66 10.68
N LYS A 387 -11.34 15.71 11.49
CA LYS A 387 -12.61 15.81 12.25
C LYS A 387 -13.85 16.00 11.35
N VAL A 388 -13.77 15.60 10.08
CA VAL A 388 -14.92 15.52 9.17
C VAL A 388 -15.59 14.16 9.33
N SER A 389 -16.91 14.09 9.25
CA SER A 389 -17.62 12.80 9.35
C SER A 389 -17.32 11.90 8.13
N ILE A 390 -17.29 10.58 8.34
CA ILE A 390 -17.08 9.61 7.26
C ILE A 390 -18.12 9.77 6.14
N GLU A 391 -19.35 10.15 6.49
CA GLU A 391 -20.41 10.41 5.52
C GLU A 391 -20.07 11.57 4.58
N GLU A 392 -19.58 12.69 5.12
CA GLU A 392 -19.17 13.84 4.30
C GLU A 392 -17.96 13.54 3.41
N LEU A 393 -16.99 12.80 3.96
CA LEU A 393 -15.82 12.29 3.23
C LEU A 393 -16.24 11.39 2.06
N THR A 394 -17.16 10.46 2.32
CA THR A 394 -17.67 9.49 1.34
C THR A 394 -18.31 10.19 0.14
N ARG A 395 -19.04 11.29 0.34
CA ARG A 395 -19.63 12.04 -0.78
C ARG A 395 -18.56 12.70 -1.67
N LYS A 396 -17.40 13.04 -1.12
CA LYS A 396 -16.30 13.70 -1.85
C LYS A 396 -15.29 12.71 -2.45
N ILE A 397 -15.17 11.50 -1.90
CA ILE A 397 -14.21 10.48 -2.37
C ILE A 397 -14.58 9.87 -3.72
N LEU A 398 -15.87 9.92 -4.12
CA LEU A 398 -16.36 9.22 -5.32
C LEU A 398 -15.59 9.56 -6.61
N LYS A 399 -15.21 10.83 -6.80
CA LYS A 399 -14.46 11.25 -8.00
C LYS A 399 -13.00 10.74 -7.97
N PRO A 400 -12.22 10.94 -6.89
CA PRO A 400 -10.93 10.28 -6.71
C PRO A 400 -11.01 8.75 -6.89
N LEU A 401 -12.01 8.12 -6.27
CA LEU A 401 -12.22 6.68 -6.31
C LEU A 401 -12.45 6.17 -7.74
N LEU A 402 -13.32 6.84 -8.50
CA LEU A 402 -13.57 6.48 -9.90
C LEU A 402 -12.29 6.58 -10.75
N ALA A 403 -11.47 7.60 -10.54
CA ALA A 403 -10.20 7.72 -11.25
C ALA A 403 -9.22 6.59 -10.92
N LEU A 404 -9.14 6.18 -9.64
CA LEU A 404 -8.33 5.03 -9.25
C LEU A 404 -8.86 3.70 -9.82
N ILE A 405 -10.19 3.52 -9.87
CA ILE A 405 -10.82 2.35 -10.51
C ILE A 405 -10.50 2.30 -11.99
N VAL A 406 -10.50 3.44 -12.70
CA VAL A 406 -10.10 3.48 -14.11
C VAL A 406 -8.66 3.01 -14.27
N VAL A 407 -7.74 3.49 -13.44
CA VAL A 407 -6.35 3.01 -13.45
C VAL A 407 -6.28 1.51 -13.17
N LEU A 408 -7.09 0.99 -12.24
CA LEU A 408 -7.17 -0.44 -11.94
C LEU A 408 -7.59 -1.30 -13.12
N LEU A 409 -8.61 -0.86 -13.86
CA LEU A 409 -9.05 -1.58 -15.05
C LEU A 409 -7.96 -1.55 -16.13
N LEU A 410 -7.26 -0.43 -16.30
CA LEU A 410 -6.12 -0.35 -17.22
C LEU A 410 -5.02 -1.34 -16.83
N ILE A 411 -4.63 -1.39 -15.56
CA ILE A 411 -3.61 -2.34 -15.06
C ILE A 411 -4.06 -3.81 -15.21
N THR A 412 -5.34 -4.10 -14.96
CA THR A 412 -5.88 -5.45 -15.03
C THR A 412 -5.84 -5.99 -16.46
N TYR A 413 -6.28 -5.20 -17.44
CA TYR A 413 -6.53 -5.68 -18.80
C TYR A 413 -5.42 -5.36 -19.79
N ILE A 414 -4.47 -4.49 -19.44
CA ILE A 414 -3.37 -4.08 -20.31
C ILE A 414 -2.04 -4.41 -19.60
N PRO A 415 -1.51 -5.63 -19.77
CA PRO A 415 -0.27 -6.08 -19.11
C PRO A 415 0.95 -5.20 -19.43
N ALA A 416 0.92 -4.43 -20.51
CA ALA A 416 1.98 -3.49 -20.84
C ALA A 416 2.26 -2.50 -19.69
N PHE A 417 1.24 -2.06 -18.94
CA PHE A 417 1.44 -1.10 -17.87
C PHE A 417 2.19 -1.65 -16.64
N THR A 418 2.29 -2.97 -16.50
CA THR A 418 3.06 -3.63 -15.44
C THR A 418 4.34 -4.27 -15.97
N MET A 419 4.35 -4.71 -17.22
CA MET A 419 5.45 -5.51 -17.79
C MET A 419 6.43 -4.71 -18.66
N ILE A 420 6.12 -3.45 -19.03
CA ILE A 420 6.96 -2.66 -19.95
C ILE A 420 8.42 -2.49 -19.49
N PHE A 421 8.65 -2.43 -18.18
CA PHE A 421 10.00 -2.30 -17.62
C PHE A 421 10.69 -3.63 -17.31
N LEU A 422 9.99 -4.75 -17.45
CA LEU A 422 10.49 -6.09 -17.17
C LEU A 422 10.87 -6.87 -18.43
N ASN A 423 10.20 -6.59 -19.54
CA ASN A 423 10.52 -7.18 -20.84
C ASN A 423 11.79 -6.53 -21.41
N LYS A 424 12.95 -7.07 -21.02
CA LYS A 424 14.24 -6.78 -21.65
C LYS A 424 14.49 -7.69 -22.85
#